data_AF-A0AB37Z5L7-F1
#
_entry.id   AF-A0AB37Z5L7-F1
#
_cell.length_a   1.000
_cell.length_b   1.000
_cell.length_c   1.000
_cell.angle_alpha   90.00
_cell.angle_beta   90.00
_cell.angle_gamma   90.00
#
_symmetry.space_group_name_H-M   'P 1'
#
loop_
_entity.id
_entity.type
_entity.pdbx_description
1 polymer ?
#
loop_
_entity_poly.entity_id
_entity_poly.type
_entity_poly.pdbx_seq_one_letter_code
_entity_poly.pdbx_strand_id
1 'polypeptide(L)'
;MLKPASYPRTLTDWLKQLDSQLLPASSDSQQKLRRALADSNRSMRELADLMQSCPALALSVLREANRKSSGLSEQTESLEAAISRLGIKRTEQLLNALPAMPEQELPKALRQILLISQHASHQANGLFAGRLARLWQEIHWGSLLFLAPIWTLLAAHPELFEVWEQRVLVKGEAASKVEQELLGVPLLKLCLALSEQWHLPEWVIQGYRLLVSDRRLLVKALHIARDNEHPLHQQQILDADSNLRRWLTQPANSILLANGLALSAHYAWNSPHSLRWQRLTGLFLQLPLDNVQQLLHQNAVSSARQMPSTDLWHPAEALLWPWQARHLQAIVEQPKSTVISEWRQQCAQLLAQPSAFSNVLQLTACANQAIQACGMQRVLILLADRNHTRLMAQQQSGLDKAAASLSLDPQQSQVLRRLLSAPAQLKLSPANIAQFSAMLPGSLKSLFPSEHLLIRSIASNNRVVMLIFADQGGRALSDAGMQGFGKTMQCIERALTSFANRGR
;
A
#
# COMPACT_ATOMS: atom_id res chain seq x y z
N MET A 1 13.12 17.30 11.76
CA MET A 1 11.82 17.75 11.26
C MET A 1 12.03 18.29 9.85
N LEU A 2 11.61 17.57 8.82
CA LEU A 2 11.57 18.09 7.45
C LEU A 2 10.49 19.17 7.40
N LYS A 3 10.80 20.35 6.84
CA LYS A 3 9.78 21.37 6.54
C LYS A 3 8.66 20.70 5.71
N PRO A 4 7.37 20.99 5.96
CA PRO A 4 6.33 20.53 5.06
C PRO A 4 6.64 21.10 3.67
N ALA A 5 6.89 20.21 2.71
CA ALA A 5 7.05 20.61 1.32
C ALA A 5 5.74 21.28 0.89
N SER A 6 5.81 22.55 0.50
CA SER A 6 4.65 23.26 -0.02
C SER A 6 4.41 22.79 -1.45
N TYR A 7 3.66 21.71 -1.61
CA TYR A 7 3.22 21.25 -2.92
C TYR A 7 2.29 22.27 -3.58
N PRO A 8 2.25 22.34 -4.93
CA PRO A 8 1.14 22.98 -5.60
C PRO A 8 -0.19 22.39 -5.10
N ARG A 9 -1.22 23.23 -5.04
CA ARG A 9 -2.56 22.84 -4.55
C ARG A 9 -3.65 23.05 -5.60
N THR A 10 -3.32 23.68 -6.72
CA THR A 10 -4.24 23.96 -7.82
C THR A 10 -3.82 23.21 -9.08
N LEU A 11 -4.78 22.94 -9.97
CA LEU A 11 -4.50 22.24 -11.22
C LEU A 11 -3.49 23.02 -12.08
N THR A 12 -3.67 24.33 -12.21
CA THR A 12 -2.80 25.20 -13.02
C THR A 12 -1.36 25.22 -12.52
N ASP A 13 -1.16 25.27 -11.20
CA ASP A 13 0.19 25.26 -10.62
C ASP A 13 0.88 23.91 -10.82
N TRP A 14 0.14 22.81 -10.67
CA TRP A 14 0.64 21.46 -10.96
C TRP A 14 1.03 21.31 -12.43
N LEU A 15 0.18 21.74 -13.36
CA LEU A 15 0.48 21.70 -14.80
C LEU A 15 1.76 22.48 -15.12
N LYS A 16 1.91 23.68 -14.56
CA LYS A 16 3.11 24.51 -14.77
C LYS A 16 4.37 23.84 -14.24
N GLN A 17 4.32 23.25 -13.04
CA GLN A 17 5.48 22.58 -12.46
C GLN A 17 5.85 21.33 -13.28
N LEU A 18 4.89 20.44 -13.52
CA LEU A 18 5.14 19.13 -14.12
C LEU A 18 5.46 19.21 -15.61
N ASP A 19 4.97 20.22 -16.33
CA ASP A 19 5.33 20.42 -17.74
C ASP A 19 6.81 20.76 -17.92
N SER A 20 7.40 21.46 -16.94
CA SER A 20 8.83 21.81 -16.91
C SER A 20 9.74 20.72 -16.34
N GLN A 21 9.16 19.68 -15.74
CA GLN A 21 9.91 18.59 -15.11
C GLN A 21 10.52 17.67 -16.19
N LEU A 22 11.85 17.56 -16.19
CA LEU A 22 12.54 16.57 -17.01
C LEU A 22 12.56 15.22 -16.28
N LEU A 23 12.22 14.16 -17.00
CA LEU A 23 12.33 12.80 -16.49
C LEU A 23 13.79 12.36 -16.52
N PRO A 24 14.39 11.96 -15.39
CA PRO A 24 15.73 11.40 -15.40
C PRO A 24 15.71 10.02 -16.08
N ALA A 25 16.82 9.68 -16.73
CA ALA A 25 17.03 8.38 -17.35
C ALA A 25 18.33 7.76 -16.83
N SER A 26 18.42 6.43 -16.91
CA SER A 26 19.63 5.74 -16.50
C SER A 26 20.77 6.02 -17.48
N SER A 27 21.97 6.24 -16.94
CA SER A 27 23.16 6.50 -17.76
C SER A 27 23.45 5.36 -18.75
N ASP A 28 23.16 4.11 -18.38
CA ASP A 28 23.32 2.93 -19.25
C ASP A 28 22.33 2.94 -20.42
N SER A 29 21.03 3.15 -20.14
CA SER A 29 20.02 3.28 -21.21
C SER A 29 20.32 4.46 -22.13
N GLN A 30 20.75 5.59 -21.58
CA GLN A 30 21.14 6.76 -22.37
C GLN A 30 22.36 6.46 -23.27
N GLN A 31 23.39 5.78 -22.75
CA GLN A 31 24.57 5.43 -23.52
C GLN A 31 24.25 4.41 -24.63
N LYS A 32 23.44 3.40 -24.33
CA LYS A 32 22.96 2.42 -25.32
C LYS A 32 22.21 3.10 -26.46
N LEU A 33 21.28 4.01 -26.15
CA LEU A 33 20.52 4.75 -27.15
C LEU A 33 21.37 5.75 -27.93
N ARG A 34 22.35 6.41 -27.29
CA ARG A 34 23.29 7.29 -27.99
C ARG A 34 24.10 6.53 -29.04
N ARG A 35 24.58 5.33 -28.70
CA ARG A 35 25.27 4.45 -29.67
C ARG A 35 24.33 4.01 -30.79
N ALA A 36 23.08 3.67 -30.47
CA ALA A 36 22.10 3.24 -31.47
C ALA A 36 21.73 4.38 -32.43
N LEU A 37 21.54 5.61 -31.95
CA LEU A 37 21.23 6.76 -32.81
C LEU A 37 22.39 7.18 -33.71
N ALA A 38 23.63 6.89 -33.30
CA ALA A 38 24.83 7.14 -34.12
C ALA A 38 25.05 6.07 -35.21
N ASP A 39 24.37 4.93 -35.12
CA ASP A 39 24.50 3.80 -36.04
C ASP A 39 23.54 3.97 -37.23
N SER A 40 24.08 4.38 -38.39
CA SER A 40 23.30 4.65 -39.60
C SER A 40 22.64 3.40 -40.21
N ASN A 41 22.99 2.20 -39.75
CA ASN A 41 22.40 0.95 -40.25
C ASN A 41 21.09 0.58 -39.54
N ARG A 42 20.73 1.27 -38.45
CA ARG A 42 19.52 0.97 -37.69
C ARG A 42 18.29 1.62 -38.31
N SER A 43 17.22 0.84 -38.39
CA SER A 43 15.91 1.32 -38.79
C SER A 43 15.24 2.14 -37.68
N MET A 44 14.28 3.00 -38.05
CA MET A 44 13.47 3.76 -37.09
C MET A 44 12.68 2.85 -36.15
N ARG A 45 12.27 1.68 -36.63
CA ARG A 45 11.59 0.65 -35.85
C ARG A 45 12.51 0.06 -34.77
N GLU A 46 13.72 -0.34 -35.13
CA GLU A 46 14.71 -0.84 -34.16
C GLU A 46 15.05 0.23 -33.12
N LEU A 47 15.15 1.50 -33.53
CA LEU A 47 15.34 2.60 -32.60
C LEU A 47 14.15 2.75 -31.65
N ALA A 48 12.92 2.68 -32.15
CA ALA A 48 11.72 2.72 -31.33
C ALA A 48 11.67 1.56 -30.32
N ASP A 49 11.98 0.35 -30.74
CA ASP A 49 12.02 -0.83 -29.85
C ASP A 49 13.08 -0.66 -28.74
N LEU A 50 14.26 -0.11 -29.06
CA LEU A 50 15.29 0.19 -28.05
C LEU A 50 14.84 1.24 -27.05
N MET A 51 14.03 2.22 -27.47
CA MET A 51 13.52 3.28 -26.60
C MET A 51 12.54 2.74 -25.54
N GLN A 52 12.02 1.52 -25.66
CA GLN A 52 11.24 0.88 -24.61
C GLN A 52 12.03 0.76 -23.28
N SER A 53 13.35 0.61 -23.39
CA SER A 53 14.28 0.61 -22.24
C SER A 53 14.57 2.00 -21.65
N CYS A 54 14.05 3.06 -22.27
CA CYS A 54 14.14 4.44 -21.80
C CYS A 54 12.79 5.18 -22.00
N PRO A 55 11.78 4.90 -21.15
CA PRO A 55 10.45 5.52 -21.29
C PRO A 55 10.48 7.06 -21.21
N ALA A 56 11.45 7.64 -20.51
CA ALA A 56 11.69 9.09 -20.47
C ALA A 56 11.96 9.68 -21.87
N LEU A 57 12.76 8.99 -22.69
CA LEU A 57 13.00 9.41 -24.07
C LEU A 57 11.77 9.19 -24.93
N ALA A 58 11.12 8.03 -24.84
CA ALA A 58 9.91 7.73 -25.60
C ALA A 58 8.83 8.81 -25.40
N LEU A 59 8.59 9.21 -24.15
CA LEU A 59 7.68 10.31 -23.81
C LEU A 59 8.13 11.63 -24.44
N SER A 60 9.42 11.98 -24.34
CA SER A 60 9.96 13.25 -24.85
C SER A 60 9.85 13.36 -26.37
N VAL A 61 10.15 12.26 -27.08
CA VAL A 61 10.05 12.16 -28.55
C VAL A 61 8.60 12.30 -28.99
N LEU A 62 7.65 11.59 -28.37
CA LEU A 62 6.23 11.69 -28.72
C LEU A 62 5.64 13.07 -28.44
N ARG A 63 5.94 13.65 -27.26
CA ARG A 63 5.54 15.02 -26.91
C ARG A 63 6.03 16.02 -27.95
N GLU A 64 7.31 15.95 -28.32
CA GLU A 64 7.90 16.89 -29.29
C GLU A 64 7.33 16.69 -30.70
N ALA A 65 7.07 15.45 -31.12
CA ALA A 65 6.46 15.14 -32.42
C ALA A 65 5.04 15.71 -32.52
N ASN A 66 4.24 15.57 -31.45
CA ASN A 66 2.84 16.03 -31.43
C ASN A 66 2.69 17.54 -31.19
N ARG A 67 3.67 18.19 -30.54
CA ARG A 67 3.68 19.65 -30.31
C ARG A 67 3.65 20.49 -31.59
N LYS A 68 4.17 19.96 -32.70
CA LYS A 68 4.23 20.64 -34.02
C LYS A 68 3.09 20.25 -34.96
N SER A 69 2.05 19.56 -34.49
CA SER A 69 0.88 19.24 -35.33
C SER A 69 -0.05 20.44 -35.46
N SER A 70 0.19 21.28 -36.48
CA SER A 70 -0.76 22.31 -36.91
C SER A 70 -1.83 21.69 -37.82
N GLY A 71 -3.03 21.49 -37.26
CA GLY A 71 -4.34 21.46 -37.93
C GLY A 71 -4.69 20.32 -38.90
N LEU A 72 -3.74 19.75 -39.64
CA LEU A 72 -4.00 18.81 -40.75
C LEU A 72 -3.17 17.51 -40.69
N SER A 73 -2.14 17.44 -39.85
CA SER A 73 -1.38 16.21 -39.59
C SER A 73 -2.03 15.44 -38.44
N GLU A 74 -2.43 14.19 -38.68
CA GLU A 74 -2.82 13.25 -37.62
C GLU A 74 -1.74 13.22 -36.52
N GLN A 75 -2.19 13.18 -35.27
CA GLN A 75 -1.30 13.00 -34.13
C GLN A 75 -0.57 11.67 -34.27
N THR A 76 0.68 11.65 -33.82
CA THR A 76 1.50 10.47 -33.93
C THR A 76 1.21 9.52 -32.77
N GLU A 77 0.69 8.33 -33.10
CA GLU A 77 0.32 7.28 -32.15
C GLU A 77 1.45 6.27 -31.89
N SER A 78 2.51 6.26 -32.73
CA SER A 78 3.64 5.34 -32.60
C SER A 78 5.00 6.04 -32.55
N LEU A 79 5.94 5.47 -31.80
CA LEU A 79 7.27 6.06 -31.65
C LEU A 79 8.07 6.03 -32.97
N GLU A 80 7.86 5.02 -33.81
CA GLU A 80 8.48 4.92 -35.14
C GLU A 80 8.08 6.10 -36.05
N ALA A 81 6.79 6.44 -36.09
CA ALA A 81 6.31 7.60 -36.82
C ALA A 81 6.82 8.92 -36.20
N ALA A 82 6.99 8.96 -34.88
CA ALA A 82 7.47 10.15 -34.18
C ALA A 82 8.94 10.43 -34.51
N ILE A 83 9.78 9.39 -34.50
CA ILE A 83 11.19 9.48 -34.90
C ILE A 83 11.27 9.85 -36.38
N SER A 84 10.45 9.26 -37.24
CA SER A 84 10.41 9.59 -38.68
C SER A 84 10.07 11.07 -38.93
N ARG A 85 9.14 11.63 -38.15
CA ARG A 85 8.73 13.03 -38.23
C ARG A 85 9.79 14.01 -37.69
N LEU A 86 10.44 13.67 -36.58
CA LEU A 86 11.43 14.53 -35.92
C LEU A 86 12.82 14.43 -36.56
N GLY A 87 13.16 13.26 -37.11
CA GLY A 87 14.50 12.91 -37.55
C GLY A 87 15.44 12.53 -36.40
N ILE A 88 16.52 11.81 -36.75
CA ILE A 88 17.51 11.28 -35.80
C ILE A 88 18.19 12.42 -35.02
N LYS A 89 18.59 13.50 -35.70
CA LYS A 89 19.28 14.64 -35.06
C LYS A 89 18.46 15.29 -33.95
N ARG A 90 17.15 15.46 -34.16
CA ARG A 90 16.27 16.03 -33.12
C ARG A 90 16.05 15.04 -31.98
N THR A 91 15.92 13.76 -32.30
CA THR A 91 15.83 12.67 -31.31
C THR A 91 17.08 12.61 -30.42
N GLU A 92 18.27 12.78 -31.00
CA GLU A 92 19.53 12.86 -30.26
C GLU A 92 19.60 14.09 -29.34
N GLN A 93 19.13 15.25 -29.80
CA GLN A 93 19.03 16.46 -28.96
C GLN A 93 18.14 16.22 -27.75
N LEU A 94 16.99 15.55 -27.92
CA LEU A 94 16.09 15.20 -26.83
C LEU A 94 16.77 14.24 -25.86
N LEU A 95 17.48 13.23 -26.36
CA LEU A 95 18.24 12.30 -25.53
C LEU A 95 19.30 13.01 -24.68
N ASN A 96 20.04 13.96 -25.27
CA ASN A 96 21.08 14.71 -24.58
C ASN A 96 20.53 15.73 -23.57
N ALA A 97 19.26 16.12 -23.68
CA ALA A 97 18.60 17.00 -22.72
C ALA A 97 18.11 16.27 -21.46
N LEU A 98 17.98 14.93 -21.48
CA LEU A 98 17.55 14.15 -20.33
C LEU A 98 18.62 14.14 -19.21
N PRO A 99 18.24 14.41 -17.95
CA PRO A 99 19.14 14.20 -16.81
C PRO A 99 19.56 12.74 -16.74
N ALA A 100 20.87 12.50 -16.68
CA ALA A 100 21.45 11.16 -16.65
C ALA A 100 22.00 10.87 -15.26
N MET A 101 21.63 9.72 -14.69
CA MET A 101 22.14 9.24 -13.40
C MET A 101 22.19 7.72 -13.37
N PRO A 102 23.00 7.12 -12.47
CA PRO A 102 22.97 5.67 -12.22
C PRO A 102 21.56 5.19 -11.88
N GLU A 103 21.22 3.97 -12.30
CA GLU A 103 19.89 3.37 -12.06
C GLU A 103 19.53 3.37 -10.56
N GLN A 104 20.49 3.11 -9.67
CA GLN A 104 20.27 3.07 -8.23
C GLN A 104 19.98 4.45 -7.61
N GLU A 105 20.39 5.53 -8.28
CA GLU A 105 20.15 6.91 -7.84
C GLU A 105 18.79 7.44 -8.31
N LEU A 106 18.18 6.81 -9.31
CA LEU A 106 16.80 7.14 -9.70
C LEU A 106 15.86 6.86 -8.53
N PRO A 107 14.91 7.77 -8.23
CA PRO A 107 13.97 7.58 -7.13
C PRO A 107 13.25 6.23 -7.26
N LYS A 108 13.25 5.45 -6.17
CA LYS A 108 12.65 4.10 -6.17
C LYS A 108 11.18 4.12 -6.61
N ALA A 109 10.42 5.12 -6.17
CA ALA A 109 9.03 5.33 -6.58
C ALA A 109 8.87 5.54 -8.10
N LEU A 110 9.76 6.31 -8.72
CA LEU A 110 9.79 6.51 -10.17
C LEU A 110 10.11 5.20 -10.90
N ARG A 111 11.16 4.48 -10.47
CA ARG A 111 11.52 3.18 -11.05
C ARG A 111 10.38 2.16 -10.92
N GLN A 112 9.69 2.14 -9.79
CA GLN A 112 8.54 1.26 -9.55
C GLN A 112 7.36 1.57 -10.49
N ILE A 113 6.98 2.84 -10.68
CA ILE A 113 5.86 3.18 -11.59
C ILE A 113 6.21 2.93 -13.06
N LEU A 114 7.49 3.10 -13.45
CA LEU A 114 7.99 2.75 -14.78
C LEU A 114 7.88 1.24 -15.02
N LEU A 115 8.27 0.42 -14.04
CA LEU A 115 8.09 -1.04 -14.07
C LEU A 115 6.62 -1.41 -14.23
N ILE A 116 5.71 -0.79 -13.46
CA ILE A 116 4.27 -1.04 -13.59
C ILE A 116 3.77 -0.74 -15.00
N SER A 117 4.29 0.32 -15.63
CA SER A 117 3.91 0.72 -16.99
C SER A 117 4.45 -0.23 -18.06
N GLN A 118 5.69 -0.71 -17.88
CA GLN A 118 6.28 -1.76 -18.74
C GLN A 118 5.51 -3.08 -18.60
N HIS A 119 5.10 -3.44 -17.39
CA HIS A 119 4.26 -4.60 -17.13
C HIS A 119 2.87 -4.42 -17.77
N ALA A 120 2.25 -3.24 -17.69
CA ALA A 120 1.00 -2.93 -18.38
C ALA A 120 1.12 -3.14 -19.89
N SER A 121 2.20 -2.67 -20.50
CA SER A 121 2.47 -2.88 -21.92
C SER A 121 2.64 -4.37 -22.28
N HIS A 122 3.32 -5.15 -21.41
CA HIS A 122 3.40 -6.61 -21.56
C HIS A 122 2.04 -7.31 -21.46
N GLN A 123 1.22 -6.91 -20.49
CA GLN A 123 -0.14 -7.43 -20.35
C GLN A 123 -0.98 -7.10 -21.60
N ALA A 124 -0.87 -5.87 -22.10
CA ALA A 124 -1.60 -5.45 -23.28
C ALA A 124 -1.22 -6.27 -24.52
N ASN A 125 0.09 -6.45 -24.75
CA ASN A 125 0.59 -7.26 -25.85
C ASN A 125 0.14 -8.72 -25.75
N GLY A 126 0.30 -9.34 -24.58
CA GLY A 126 -0.07 -10.74 -24.39
C GLY A 126 -1.58 -11.02 -24.48
N LEU A 127 -2.42 -10.06 -24.08
CA LEU A 127 -3.89 -10.22 -24.10
C LEU A 127 -4.52 -9.84 -25.45
N PHE A 128 -4.01 -8.80 -26.10
CA PHE A 128 -4.72 -8.14 -27.20
C PHE A 128 -4.00 -8.22 -28.55
N ALA A 129 -2.67 -8.36 -28.60
CA ALA A 129 -1.93 -8.28 -29.87
C ALA A 129 -2.31 -9.38 -30.87
N GLY A 130 -2.68 -10.58 -30.42
CA GLY A 130 -3.15 -11.64 -31.32
C GLY A 130 -4.47 -11.32 -32.03
N ARG A 131 -5.38 -10.61 -31.36
CA ARG A 131 -6.71 -10.24 -31.89
C ARG A 131 -6.72 -8.89 -32.60
N LEU A 132 -5.82 -7.99 -32.20
CA LEU A 132 -5.69 -6.62 -32.69
C LEU A 132 -4.30 -6.42 -33.32
N ALA A 133 -3.82 -7.40 -34.09
CA ALA A 133 -2.44 -7.44 -34.58
C ALA A 133 -2.01 -6.22 -35.40
N ARG A 134 -2.94 -5.57 -36.12
CA ARG A 134 -2.64 -4.34 -36.87
C ARG A 134 -2.44 -3.10 -35.99
N LEU A 135 -2.91 -3.15 -34.74
CA LEU A 135 -2.93 -2.05 -33.77
C LEU A 135 -1.91 -2.26 -32.65
N TRP A 136 -0.96 -3.17 -32.84
CA TRP A 136 -0.05 -3.59 -31.76
C TRP A 136 0.85 -2.44 -31.29
N GLN A 137 1.24 -1.51 -32.18
CA GLN A 137 2.08 -0.37 -31.81
C GLN A 137 1.32 0.61 -30.91
N GLU A 138 0.08 0.91 -31.24
CA GLU A 138 -0.81 1.80 -30.48
C GLU A 138 -1.14 1.18 -29.12
N ILE A 139 -1.42 -0.12 -29.09
CA ILE A 139 -1.62 -0.88 -27.84
C ILE A 139 -0.36 -0.85 -26.99
N HIS A 140 0.80 -1.10 -27.57
CA HIS A 140 2.08 -1.16 -26.87
C HIS A 140 2.46 0.20 -26.25
N TRP A 141 2.54 1.23 -27.08
CA TRP A 141 2.97 2.58 -26.66
C TRP A 141 1.91 3.27 -25.83
N GLY A 142 0.64 3.13 -26.18
CA GLY A 142 -0.45 3.66 -25.37
C GLY A 142 -0.51 3.04 -23.98
N SER A 143 -0.29 1.72 -23.87
CA SER A 143 -0.24 1.04 -22.56
C SER A 143 0.98 1.43 -21.74
N LEU A 144 2.14 1.60 -22.37
CA LEU A 144 3.35 2.07 -21.71
C LEU A 144 3.17 3.51 -21.21
N LEU A 145 2.66 4.43 -22.04
CA LEU A 145 2.61 5.86 -21.73
C LEU A 145 1.40 6.28 -20.91
N PHE A 146 0.45 5.38 -20.65
CA PHE A 146 -0.76 5.70 -19.90
C PHE A 146 -0.44 6.36 -18.56
N LEU A 147 0.56 5.87 -17.82
CA LEU A 147 0.95 6.41 -16.52
C LEU A 147 2.03 7.51 -16.60
N ALA A 148 2.37 8.01 -17.80
CA ALA A 148 3.36 9.05 -17.99
C ALA A 148 3.16 10.32 -17.14
N PRO A 149 1.91 10.82 -16.93
CA PRO A 149 1.68 11.91 -16.00
C PRO A 149 2.18 11.62 -14.57
N ILE A 150 2.01 10.38 -14.09
CA ILE A 150 2.46 9.96 -12.76
C ILE A 150 3.99 9.84 -12.71
N TRP A 151 4.66 9.46 -13.80
CA TRP A 151 6.12 9.43 -13.84
C TRP A 151 6.71 10.80 -13.50
N THR A 152 6.20 11.87 -14.13
CA THR A 152 6.70 13.23 -13.86
C THR A 152 6.41 13.67 -12.44
N LEU A 153 5.24 13.30 -11.89
CA LEU A 153 4.89 13.58 -10.50
C LEU A 153 5.87 12.91 -9.54
N LEU A 154 6.20 11.64 -9.76
CA LEU A 154 7.12 10.89 -8.90
C LEU A 154 8.60 11.18 -9.16
N ALA A 155 8.94 11.75 -10.32
CA ALA A 155 10.25 12.33 -10.56
C ALA A 155 10.46 13.62 -9.73
N ALA A 156 9.41 14.41 -9.54
CA ALA A 156 9.46 15.64 -8.73
C ALA A 156 9.28 15.37 -7.22
N HIS A 157 8.32 14.51 -6.86
CA HIS A 157 7.89 14.25 -5.48
C HIS A 157 7.71 12.74 -5.24
N PRO A 158 8.80 11.96 -5.19
CA PRO A 158 8.75 10.50 -5.07
C PRO A 158 8.08 10.00 -3.78
N GLU A 159 8.10 10.78 -2.70
CA GLU A 159 7.50 10.45 -1.41
C GLU A 159 5.98 10.29 -1.47
N LEU A 160 5.32 10.91 -2.46
CA LEU A 160 3.87 10.82 -2.64
C LEU A 160 3.42 9.38 -2.91
N PHE A 161 4.27 8.56 -3.52
CA PHE A 161 3.94 7.18 -3.87
C PHE A 161 3.69 6.32 -2.62
N GLU A 162 4.66 6.26 -1.70
CA GLU A 162 4.56 5.45 -0.48
C GLU A 162 3.42 5.95 0.42
N VAL A 163 3.26 7.28 0.55
CA VAL A 163 2.17 7.86 1.34
C VAL A 163 0.81 7.47 0.76
N TRP A 164 0.66 7.53 -0.57
CA TRP A 164 -0.58 7.14 -1.23
C TRP A 164 -0.85 5.64 -1.09
N GLU A 165 0.15 4.77 -1.30
CA GLU A 165 0.02 3.32 -1.14
C GLU A 165 -0.41 2.93 0.28
N GLN A 166 0.25 3.49 1.29
CA GLN A 166 -0.07 3.20 2.69
C GLN A 166 -1.48 3.64 3.06
N ARG A 167 -1.93 4.82 2.60
CA ARG A 167 -3.26 5.33 2.94
C ARG A 167 -4.36 4.65 2.15
N VAL A 168 -4.20 4.49 0.85
CA VAL A 168 -5.25 3.99 -0.04
C VAL A 168 -5.28 2.46 -0.08
N LEU A 169 -4.13 1.82 -0.32
CA LEU A 169 -4.07 0.38 -0.54
C LEU A 169 -4.01 -0.41 0.77
N VAL A 170 -3.29 0.10 1.78
CA VAL A 170 -3.11 -0.60 3.05
C VAL A 170 -4.18 -0.21 4.08
N LYS A 171 -4.37 1.10 4.34
CA LYS A 171 -5.37 1.59 5.31
C LYS A 171 -6.79 1.63 4.75
N GLY A 172 -6.98 1.47 3.44
CA GLY A 172 -8.29 1.47 2.79
C GLY A 172 -9.00 2.82 2.79
N GLU A 173 -8.26 3.93 2.93
CA GLU A 173 -8.84 5.27 2.84
C GLU A 173 -9.35 5.54 1.42
N ALA A 174 -10.42 6.33 1.30
CA ALA A 174 -10.95 6.72 0.00
C ALA A 174 -9.91 7.53 -0.79
N ALA A 175 -9.52 7.05 -1.98
CA ALA A 175 -8.51 7.69 -2.83
C ALA A 175 -8.81 9.17 -3.09
N SER A 176 -10.08 9.53 -3.34
CA SER A 176 -10.48 10.92 -3.55
C SER A 176 -10.16 11.85 -2.36
N LYS A 177 -10.30 11.35 -1.13
CA LYS A 177 -9.97 12.11 0.08
C LYS A 177 -8.45 12.27 0.20
N VAL A 178 -7.71 11.16 0.02
CA VAL A 178 -6.24 11.15 0.11
C VAL A 178 -5.62 12.07 -0.95
N GLU A 179 -6.10 12.00 -2.20
CA GLU A 179 -5.64 12.85 -3.30
C GLU A 179 -5.91 14.34 -3.02
N GLN A 180 -7.08 14.70 -2.50
CA GLN A 180 -7.39 16.08 -2.13
C GLN A 180 -6.48 16.59 -1.00
N GLU A 181 -6.14 15.74 -0.04
CA GLU A 181 -5.24 16.09 1.05
C GLU A 181 -3.78 16.20 0.59
N LEU A 182 -3.30 15.32 -0.29
CA LEU A 182 -1.92 15.33 -0.78
C LEU A 182 -1.68 16.37 -1.88
N LEU A 183 -2.52 16.35 -2.92
CA LEU A 183 -2.32 17.13 -4.15
C LEU A 183 -3.18 18.40 -4.21
N GLY A 184 -4.25 18.49 -3.42
CA GLY A 184 -5.24 19.57 -3.54
C GLY A 184 -6.18 19.46 -4.74
N VAL A 185 -5.94 18.47 -5.61
CA VAL A 185 -6.74 18.15 -6.79
C VAL A 185 -6.88 16.63 -6.94
N PRO A 186 -7.96 16.13 -7.56
CA PRO A 186 -8.08 14.70 -7.89
C PRO A 186 -6.98 14.26 -8.87
N LEU A 187 -6.31 13.15 -8.58
CA LEU A 187 -5.15 12.69 -9.37
C LEU A 187 -5.52 12.43 -10.83
N LEU A 188 -6.65 11.75 -11.08
CA LEU A 188 -7.11 11.45 -12.44
C LEU A 188 -7.43 12.71 -13.26
N LYS A 189 -7.85 13.80 -12.61
CA LYS A 189 -8.07 15.09 -13.30
C LYS A 189 -6.74 15.73 -13.68
N LEU A 190 -5.74 15.65 -12.80
CA LEU A 190 -4.39 16.11 -13.10
C LEU A 190 -3.79 15.29 -14.26
N CYS A 191 -3.91 13.97 -14.22
CA CYS A 191 -3.41 13.11 -15.30
C CYS A 191 -4.08 13.42 -16.64
N LEU A 192 -5.41 13.58 -16.68
CA LEU A 192 -6.12 13.96 -17.90
C LEU A 192 -5.60 15.28 -18.48
N ALA A 193 -5.50 16.32 -17.64
CA ALA A 193 -5.06 17.63 -18.08
C ALA A 193 -3.60 17.63 -18.59
N LEU A 194 -2.71 16.86 -17.94
CA LEU A 194 -1.35 16.67 -18.43
C LEU A 194 -1.32 15.91 -19.76
N SER A 195 -2.11 14.84 -19.89
CA SER A 195 -2.18 14.07 -21.13
C SER A 195 -2.65 14.92 -22.31
N GLU A 196 -3.63 15.80 -22.11
CA GLU A 196 -4.11 16.76 -23.12
C GLU A 196 -3.05 17.82 -23.43
N GLN A 197 -2.44 18.44 -22.41
CA GLN A 197 -1.40 19.46 -22.61
C GLN A 197 -0.18 18.91 -23.36
N TRP A 198 0.19 17.65 -23.09
CA TRP A 198 1.31 16.97 -23.71
C TRP A 198 0.99 16.33 -25.05
N HIS A 199 -0.27 16.36 -25.47
CA HIS A 199 -0.73 15.74 -26.71
C HIS A 199 -0.29 14.26 -26.77
N LEU A 200 -0.52 13.53 -25.68
CA LEU A 200 -0.28 12.09 -25.63
C LEU A 200 -1.19 11.37 -26.65
N PRO A 201 -0.85 10.12 -27.06
CA PRO A 201 -1.67 9.30 -27.94
C PRO A 201 -3.16 9.36 -27.58
N GLU A 202 -4.05 9.51 -28.57
CA GLU A 202 -5.47 9.83 -28.31
C GLU A 202 -6.13 8.77 -27.43
N TRP A 203 -5.75 7.49 -27.56
CA TRP A 203 -6.33 6.43 -26.74
C TRP A 203 -5.94 6.54 -25.24
N VAL A 204 -4.81 7.16 -24.91
CA VAL A 204 -4.44 7.48 -23.52
C VAL A 204 -5.38 8.55 -22.97
N ILE A 205 -5.61 9.61 -23.76
CA ILE A 205 -6.52 10.71 -23.39
C ILE A 205 -7.95 10.17 -23.22
N GLN A 206 -8.44 9.32 -24.13
CA GLN A 206 -9.76 8.69 -24.04
C GLN A 206 -9.91 7.84 -22.77
N GLY A 207 -8.88 7.08 -22.40
CA GLY A 207 -8.89 6.31 -21.15
C GLY A 207 -9.04 7.21 -19.92
N TYR A 208 -8.33 8.33 -19.86
CA TYR A 208 -8.49 9.30 -18.77
C TYR A 208 -9.85 10.02 -18.79
N ARG A 209 -10.35 10.42 -19.97
CA ARG A 209 -11.69 11.03 -20.12
C ARG A 209 -12.78 10.08 -19.63
N LEU A 210 -12.68 8.79 -19.93
CA LEU A 210 -13.60 7.79 -19.40
C LEU A 210 -13.56 7.72 -17.86
N LEU A 211 -12.37 7.71 -17.27
CA LEU A 211 -12.19 7.64 -15.82
C LEU A 211 -12.62 8.92 -15.09
N VAL A 212 -12.62 10.08 -15.75
CA VAL A 212 -12.99 11.37 -15.16
C VAL A 212 -14.47 11.71 -15.41
N SER A 213 -14.92 11.61 -16.66
CA SER A 213 -16.19 12.18 -17.14
C SER A 213 -17.22 11.10 -17.49
N ASP A 214 -16.82 10.02 -18.16
CA ASP A 214 -17.76 9.04 -18.75
C ASP A 214 -17.90 7.72 -17.96
N ARG A 215 -17.81 7.81 -16.63
CA ARG A 215 -17.80 6.65 -15.71
C ARG A 215 -19.01 5.73 -15.85
N ARG A 216 -20.14 6.24 -16.36
CA ARG A 216 -21.40 5.47 -16.45
C ARG A 216 -21.27 4.24 -17.34
N LEU A 217 -20.59 4.34 -18.49
CA LEU A 217 -20.36 3.22 -19.39
C LEU A 217 -19.49 2.15 -18.73
N LEU A 218 -18.39 2.58 -18.09
CA LEU A 218 -17.52 1.69 -17.34
C LEU A 218 -18.25 0.98 -16.20
N VAL A 219 -19.08 1.69 -15.43
CA VAL A 219 -19.87 1.10 -14.34
C VAL A 219 -20.88 0.07 -14.87
N LYS A 220 -21.58 0.37 -15.97
CA LYS A 220 -22.49 -0.60 -16.62
C LYS A 220 -21.74 -1.87 -17.04
N ALA A 221 -20.61 -1.72 -17.72
CA ALA A 221 -19.81 -2.88 -18.14
C ALA A 221 -19.25 -3.68 -16.96
N LEU A 222 -18.78 -3.01 -15.89
CA LEU A 222 -18.36 -3.67 -14.66
C LEU A 222 -19.49 -4.44 -13.97
N HIS A 223 -20.73 -3.93 -14.05
CA HIS A 223 -21.90 -4.62 -13.53
C HIS A 223 -22.17 -5.92 -14.29
N ILE A 224 -22.15 -5.88 -15.62
CA ILE A 224 -22.30 -7.08 -16.47
C ILE A 224 -21.15 -8.06 -16.22
N ALA A 225 -19.91 -7.56 -16.18
CA ALA A 225 -18.72 -8.37 -15.97
C ALA A 225 -18.72 -9.13 -14.62
N ARG A 226 -19.47 -8.65 -13.62
CA ARG A 226 -19.58 -9.29 -12.31
C ARG A 226 -20.18 -10.70 -12.39
N ASP A 227 -21.10 -10.93 -13.33
CA ASP A 227 -21.79 -12.22 -13.51
C ASP A 227 -21.02 -13.16 -14.46
N ASN A 228 -19.75 -13.39 -14.15
CA ASN A 228 -18.82 -14.13 -15.02
C ASN A 228 -19.12 -15.63 -15.14
N GLU A 229 -20.03 -16.18 -14.33
CA GLU A 229 -20.46 -17.59 -14.38
C GLU A 229 -21.54 -17.84 -15.44
N HIS A 230 -22.15 -16.78 -15.98
CA HIS A 230 -23.22 -16.87 -16.98
C HIS A 230 -22.89 -16.09 -18.27
N PRO A 231 -21.91 -16.52 -19.09
CA PRO A 231 -21.48 -15.79 -20.29
C PRO A 231 -22.60 -15.48 -21.29
N LEU A 232 -23.54 -16.41 -21.46
CA LEU A 232 -24.69 -16.21 -22.36
C LEU A 232 -25.58 -15.05 -21.88
N HIS A 233 -25.80 -14.94 -20.57
CA HIS A 233 -26.58 -13.85 -20.00
C HIS A 233 -25.87 -12.51 -20.16
N GLN A 234 -24.54 -12.47 -19.94
CA GLN A 234 -23.73 -11.29 -20.19
C GLN A 234 -23.86 -10.81 -21.65
N GLN A 235 -23.81 -11.75 -22.60
CA GLN A 235 -23.96 -11.44 -24.02
C GLN A 235 -25.35 -10.89 -24.34
N GLN A 236 -26.43 -11.49 -23.80
CA GLN A 236 -27.79 -10.98 -23.99
C GLN A 236 -27.97 -9.54 -23.49
N ILE A 237 -27.40 -9.22 -22.32
CA ILE A 237 -27.48 -7.84 -21.78
C ILE A 237 -26.69 -6.87 -22.66
N LEU A 238 -25.50 -7.26 -23.15
CA LEU A 238 -24.71 -6.43 -24.06
C LEU A 238 -25.42 -6.23 -25.40
N ASP A 239 -26.08 -7.26 -25.93
CA ASP A 239 -26.82 -7.19 -27.19
C ASP A 239 -28.05 -6.29 -27.08
N ALA A 240 -28.65 -6.17 -25.89
CA ALA A 240 -29.74 -5.23 -25.61
C ALA A 240 -29.30 -3.76 -25.51
N ASP A 241 -28.01 -3.47 -25.26
CA ASP A 241 -27.43 -2.11 -25.19
C ASP A 241 -26.33 -1.96 -26.25
N SER A 242 -26.75 -1.70 -27.50
CA SER A 242 -25.84 -1.59 -28.65
C SER A 242 -24.77 -0.50 -28.49
N ASN A 243 -25.07 0.58 -27.78
CA ASN A 243 -24.11 1.63 -27.47
C ASN A 243 -23.02 1.13 -26.52
N LEU A 244 -23.41 0.46 -25.43
CA LEU A 244 -22.47 -0.14 -24.50
C LEU A 244 -21.61 -1.21 -25.16
N ARG A 245 -22.21 -2.08 -25.99
CA ARG A 245 -21.47 -3.10 -26.74
C ARG A 245 -20.43 -2.47 -27.67
N ARG A 246 -20.85 -1.49 -28.48
CA ARG A 246 -19.95 -0.79 -29.40
C ARG A 246 -18.79 -0.13 -28.65
N TRP A 247 -19.11 0.58 -27.56
CA TRP A 247 -18.10 1.19 -26.69
C TRP A 247 -17.13 0.16 -26.13
N LEU A 248 -17.65 -0.92 -25.52
CA LEU A 248 -16.83 -1.94 -24.87
C LEU A 248 -15.81 -2.51 -25.85
N THR A 249 -16.21 -2.83 -27.07
CA THR A 249 -15.35 -3.44 -28.10
C THR A 249 -14.36 -2.49 -28.77
N GLN A 250 -14.32 -1.21 -28.39
CA GLN A 250 -13.35 -0.27 -28.96
C GLN A 250 -11.91 -0.68 -28.58
N PRO A 251 -10.97 -0.78 -29.54
CA PRO A 251 -9.58 -1.09 -29.26
C PRO A 251 -8.94 -0.19 -28.20
N ALA A 252 -9.28 1.10 -28.15
CA ALA A 252 -8.76 2.05 -27.17
C ALA A 252 -8.94 1.60 -25.69
N ASN A 253 -9.98 0.83 -25.39
CA ASN A 253 -10.19 0.31 -24.04
C ASN A 253 -9.09 -0.68 -23.60
N SER A 254 -8.35 -1.30 -24.52
CA SER A 254 -7.30 -2.26 -24.19
C SER A 254 -6.19 -1.65 -23.33
N ILE A 255 -5.86 -0.37 -23.57
CA ILE A 255 -4.87 0.38 -22.80
C ILE A 255 -5.29 0.52 -21.35
N LEU A 256 -6.55 0.92 -21.13
CA LEU A 256 -7.10 1.10 -19.80
C LEU A 256 -7.19 -0.24 -19.06
N LEU A 257 -7.66 -1.29 -19.74
CA LEU A 257 -7.75 -2.64 -19.18
C LEU A 257 -6.38 -3.14 -18.72
N ALA A 258 -5.36 -3.03 -19.58
CA ALA A 258 -4.01 -3.47 -19.26
C ALA A 258 -3.39 -2.69 -18.08
N ASN A 259 -3.59 -1.36 -18.04
CA ASN A 259 -3.10 -0.53 -16.94
C ASN A 259 -3.84 -0.79 -15.63
N GLY A 260 -5.16 -0.97 -15.68
CA GLY A 260 -5.96 -1.36 -14.51
C GLY A 260 -5.54 -2.71 -13.94
N LEU A 261 -5.22 -3.68 -14.81
CA LEU A 261 -4.66 -4.97 -14.43
C LEU A 261 -3.28 -4.83 -13.79
N ALA A 262 -2.35 -4.12 -14.41
CA ALA A 262 -0.99 -3.95 -13.88
C ALA A 262 -0.97 -3.21 -12.52
N LEU A 263 -1.72 -2.11 -12.39
CA LEU A 263 -1.83 -1.35 -11.15
C LEU A 263 -2.52 -2.14 -10.03
N SER A 264 -3.56 -2.91 -10.36
CA SER A 264 -4.24 -3.72 -9.33
C SER A 264 -3.43 -4.94 -8.90
N ALA A 265 -2.66 -5.54 -9.82
CA ALA A 265 -1.73 -6.62 -9.55
C ALA A 265 -0.53 -6.18 -8.70
N HIS A 266 -0.09 -4.92 -8.84
CA HIS A 266 0.90 -4.30 -7.95
C HIS A 266 0.52 -4.50 -6.49
N TYR A 267 -0.73 -4.22 -6.12
CA TYR A 267 -1.25 -4.49 -4.78
C TYR A 267 -1.37 -5.98 -4.47
N ALA A 268 -2.23 -6.70 -5.22
CA ALA A 268 -2.45 -8.14 -5.09
C ALA A 268 -3.36 -8.70 -6.20
N TRP A 269 -3.03 -9.89 -6.71
CA TRP A 269 -3.82 -10.65 -7.69
C TRP A 269 -5.25 -10.97 -7.24
N ASN A 270 -5.44 -11.23 -5.96
CA ASN A 270 -6.73 -11.64 -5.40
C ASN A 270 -7.50 -10.53 -4.70
N SER A 271 -7.11 -9.27 -4.91
CA SER A 271 -7.85 -8.14 -4.37
C SER A 271 -9.19 -7.96 -5.10
N PRO A 272 -10.24 -7.46 -4.42
CA PRO A 272 -11.50 -7.11 -5.09
C PRO A 272 -11.31 -6.08 -6.21
N HIS A 273 -10.28 -5.23 -6.10
CA HIS A 273 -9.92 -4.30 -7.16
C HIS A 273 -9.37 -5.02 -8.40
N SER A 274 -8.44 -5.97 -8.22
CA SER A 274 -7.89 -6.74 -9.34
C SER A 274 -8.94 -7.62 -10.00
N LEU A 275 -9.78 -8.30 -9.21
CA LEU A 275 -10.86 -9.15 -9.74
C LEU A 275 -11.84 -8.37 -10.64
N ARG A 276 -12.14 -7.10 -10.32
CA ARG A 276 -13.00 -6.26 -11.17
C ARG A 276 -12.39 -6.04 -12.56
N TRP A 277 -11.10 -5.75 -12.64
CA TRP A 277 -10.39 -5.59 -13.91
C TRP A 277 -10.26 -6.91 -14.67
N GLN A 278 -9.96 -8.01 -13.98
CA GLN A 278 -9.89 -9.34 -14.60
C GLN A 278 -11.22 -9.73 -15.25
N ARG A 279 -12.34 -9.54 -14.54
CA ARG A 279 -13.69 -9.80 -15.07
C ARG A 279 -14.05 -8.91 -16.25
N LEU A 280 -13.75 -7.61 -16.16
CA LEU A 280 -14.02 -6.68 -17.26
C LEU A 280 -13.21 -7.03 -18.51
N THR A 281 -11.95 -7.43 -18.34
CA THR A 281 -11.10 -7.94 -19.42
C THR A 281 -11.65 -9.24 -19.99
N GLY A 282 -12.17 -10.15 -19.16
CA GLY A 282 -12.87 -11.36 -19.62
C GLY A 282 -14.12 -11.06 -20.44
N LEU A 283 -14.92 -10.06 -20.02
CA LEU A 283 -16.07 -9.60 -20.79
C LEU A 283 -15.65 -9.01 -22.14
N PHE A 284 -14.59 -8.19 -22.18
CA PHE A 284 -14.04 -7.62 -23.41
C PHE A 284 -13.52 -8.70 -24.36
N LEU A 285 -12.77 -9.67 -23.84
CA LEU A 285 -12.17 -10.76 -24.61
C LEU A 285 -13.14 -11.92 -24.86
N GLN A 286 -14.33 -11.91 -24.28
CA GLN A 286 -15.25 -13.06 -24.29
C GLN A 286 -14.53 -14.35 -23.86
N LEU A 287 -13.73 -14.25 -22.79
CA LEU A 287 -12.99 -15.38 -22.22
C LEU A 287 -13.48 -15.68 -20.81
N PRO A 288 -13.56 -16.96 -20.43
CA PRO A 288 -13.71 -17.38 -19.04
C PRO A 288 -12.67 -16.74 -18.12
N LEU A 289 -13.07 -16.45 -16.86
CA LEU A 289 -12.23 -15.72 -15.91
C LEU A 289 -10.92 -16.46 -15.59
N ASP A 290 -10.96 -17.77 -15.46
CA ASP A 290 -9.80 -18.64 -15.24
C ASP A 290 -8.78 -18.55 -16.38
N ASN A 291 -9.24 -18.57 -17.64
CA ASN A 291 -8.39 -18.38 -18.81
C ASN A 291 -7.73 -16.99 -18.80
N VAL A 292 -8.47 -15.94 -18.45
CA VAL A 292 -7.92 -14.59 -18.29
C VAL A 292 -6.85 -14.58 -17.21
N GLN A 293 -7.13 -15.14 -16.03
CA GLN A 293 -6.17 -15.21 -14.92
C GLN A 293 -4.90 -15.98 -15.31
N GLN A 294 -5.02 -17.10 -16.02
CA GLN A 294 -3.88 -17.85 -16.52
C GLN A 294 -3.00 -17.00 -17.46
N LEU A 295 -3.60 -16.32 -18.43
CA LEU A 295 -2.88 -15.43 -19.35
C LEU A 295 -2.18 -14.29 -18.61
N LEU A 296 -2.87 -13.65 -17.66
CA LEU A 296 -2.31 -12.57 -16.85
C LEU A 296 -1.06 -13.01 -16.08
N HIS A 297 -1.11 -14.18 -15.44
CA HIS A 297 0.00 -14.73 -14.68
C HIS A 297 1.19 -15.09 -15.60
N GLN A 298 0.91 -15.72 -16.75
CA GLN A 298 1.96 -16.04 -17.73
C GLN A 298 2.63 -14.79 -18.29
N ASN A 299 1.85 -13.76 -18.63
CA ASN A 299 2.36 -12.47 -19.09
C ASN A 299 3.19 -11.78 -18.01
N ALA A 300 2.78 -11.86 -16.74
CA ALA A 300 3.54 -11.31 -15.62
C ALA A 300 4.90 -12.02 -15.46
N VAL A 301 4.94 -13.35 -15.56
CA VAL A 301 6.21 -14.10 -15.51
C VAL A 301 7.09 -13.76 -16.71
N SER A 302 6.54 -13.65 -17.91
CA SER A 302 7.29 -13.25 -19.10
C SER A 302 7.85 -11.83 -18.99
N SER A 303 7.07 -10.89 -18.43
CA SER A 303 7.52 -9.52 -18.12
C SER A 303 8.69 -9.55 -17.13
N ALA A 304 8.56 -10.29 -16.03
CA ALA A 304 9.61 -10.40 -15.02
C ALA A 304 10.92 -10.99 -15.57
N ARG A 305 10.86 -11.93 -16.51
CA ARG A 305 12.06 -12.54 -17.15
C ARG A 305 12.88 -11.56 -17.97
N GLN A 306 12.27 -10.50 -18.47
CA GLN A 306 12.97 -9.47 -19.24
C GLN A 306 13.67 -8.43 -18.34
N MET A 307 13.44 -8.51 -17.03
CA MET A 307 14.03 -7.59 -16.07
C MET A 307 15.29 -8.20 -15.46
N PRO A 308 16.40 -7.43 -15.35
CA PRO A 308 17.54 -7.81 -14.52
C PRO A 308 17.11 -8.00 -13.06
N SER A 309 17.96 -8.60 -12.23
CA SER A 309 17.75 -8.59 -10.77
C SER A 309 17.60 -7.14 -10.28
N THR A 310 16.46 -6.81 -9.66
CA THR A 310 16.15 -5.45 -9.16
C THR A 310 15.70 -5.47 -7.70
N ASP A 311 15.77 -4.31 -7.05
CA ASP A 311 15.19 -4.05 -5.72
C ASP A 311 13.70 -3.64 -5.77
N LEU A 312 13.09 -3.74 -6.95
CA LEU A 312 11.71 -3.34 -7.23
C LEU A 312 10.77 -4.54 -7.06
N TRP A 313 9.50 -4.24 -6.77
CA TRP A 313 8.46 -5.24 -6.65
C TRP A 313 7.86 -5.58 -8.02
N HIS A 314 7.83 -6.86 -8.39
CA HIS A 314 7.07 -7.33 -9.54
C HIS A 314 5.94 -8.29 -9.11
N PRO A 315 4.68 -8.12 -9.58
CA PRO A 315 3.56 -8.99 -9.19
C PRO A 315 3.76 -10.49 -9.46
N ALA A 316 4.66 -10.85 -10.37
CA ALA A 316 5.03 -12.24 -10.64
C ALA A 316 5.64 -12.95 -9.42
N GLU A 317 6.30 -12.22 -8.52
CA GLU A 317 6.86 -12.78 -7.28
C GLU A 317 5.77 -13.35 -6.38
N ALA A 318 4.61 -12.68 -6.31
CA ALA A 318 3.47 -13.11 -5.50
C ALA A 318 2.84 -14.43 -5.97
N LEU A 319 3.12 -14.88 -7.20
CA LEU A 319 2.63 -16.18 -7.71
C LEU A 319 3.27 -17.37 -6.99
N LEU A 320 4.41 -17.16 -6.33
CA LEU A 320 5.11 -18.17 -5.53
C LEU A 320 4.68 -18.16 -4.06
N TRP A 321 3.88 -17.18 -3.65
CA TRP A 321 3.51 -16.95 -2.25
C TRP A 321 2.16 -17.59 -1.92
N PRO A 322 1.82 -17.76 -0.63
CA PRO A 322 0.46 -18.05 -0.24
C PRO A 322 -0.50 -17.01 -0.82
N TRP A 323 -1.65 -17.46 -1.34
CA TRP A 323 -2.58 -16.61 -2.10
C TRP A 323 -3.00 -15.31 -1.37
N GLN A 324 -3.10 -15.34 -0.04
CA GLN A 324 -3.51 -14.20 0.77
C GLN A 324 -2.36 -13.27 1.19
N ALA A 325 -1.11 -13.62 0.89
CA ALA A 325 0.05 -12.80 1.23
C ALA A 325 -0.01 -11.42 0.54
N ARG A 326 0.62 -10.43 1.17
CA ARG A 326 0.71 -9.04 0.69
C ARG A 326 2.15 -8.58 0.81
N HIS A 327 2.65 -7.95 -0.24
CA HIS A 327 3.98 -7.35 -0.23
C HIS A 327 3.96 -6.02 0.54
N LEU A 328 2.90 -5.22 0.35
CA LEU A 328 2.67 -4.02 1.16
C LEU A 328 2.20 -4.43 2.56
N GLN A 329 2.94 -3.97 3.55
CA GLN A 329 2.58 -4.09 4.96
C GLN A 329 2.31 -2.71 5.52
N ALA A 330 1.42 -2.64 6.52
CA ALA A 330 1.18 -1.41 7.24
C ALA A 330 2.47 -1.00 7.95
N ILE A 331 2.94 0.22 7.68
CA ILE A 331 4.02 0.79 8.47
C ILE A 331 3.52 0.87 9.90
N VAL A 332 4.13 0.07 10.78
CA VAL A 332 3.89 0.17 12.22
C VAL A 332 4.43 1.52 12.64
N GLU A 333 3.54 2.48 12.89
CA GLU A 333 3.91 3.80 13.40
C GLU A 333 4.77 3.60 14.65
N GLN A 334 6.05 3.99 14.57
CA GLN A 334 6.89 4.02 15.76
C GLN A 334 6.24 4.99 16.77
N PRO A 335 6.18 4.64 18.06
CA PRO A 335 5.59 5.51 19.06
C PRO A 335 6.24 6.90 18.98
N LYS A 336 5.41 7.94 18.84
CA LYS A 336 5.84 9.34 18.71
C LYS A 336 6.81 9.70 19.85
N SER A 337 7.76 10.60 19.61
CA SER A 337 8.78 10.99 20.61
C SER A 337 8.19 11.43 21.96
N THR A 338 6.99 12.02 21.97
CA THR A 338 6.23 12.40 23.17
C THR A 338 5.85 11.19 24.05
N VAL A 339 5.49 10.07 23.42
CA VAL A 339 5.13 8.81 24.12
C VAL A 339 6.37 8.20 24.80
N ILE A 340 7.55 8.33 24.20
CA ILE A 340 8.81 7.88 24.80
C ILE A 340 9.19 8.75 26.02
N SER A 341 8.97 10.07 25.96
CA SER A 341 9.21 10.94 27.12
C SER A 341 8.21 10.69 28.25
N GLU A 342 6.94 10.50 27.93
CA GLU A 342 5.89 10.16 28.92
C GLU A 342 6.18 8.82 29.58
N TRP A 343 6.54 7.79 28.81
CA TRP A 343 6.90 6.48 29.35
C TRP A 343 8.08 6.58 30.32
N ARG A 344 9.14 7.32 29.95
CA ARG A 344 10.30 7.53 30.83
C ARG A 344 9.91 8.27 32.11
N GLN A 345 9.04 9.27 32.03
CA GLN A 345 8.56 10.01 33.19
C GLN A 345 7.78 9.12 34.16
N GLN A 346 6.85 8.31 33.64
CA GLN A 346 6.05 7.38 34.46
C GLN A 346 6.92 6.30 35.10
N CYS A 347 7.86 5.72 34.34
CA CYS A 347 8.82 4.77 34.89
C CYS A 347 9.73 5.40 35.95
N ALA A 348 10.17 6.64 35.78
CA ALA A 348 10.96 7.36 36.79
C ALA A 348 10.16 7.58 38.08
N GLN A 349 8.87 7.93 37.98
CA GLN A 349 7.99 8.08 39.13
C GLN A 349 7.75 6.76 39.87
N LEU A 350 7.57 5.65 39.13
CA LEU A 350 7.47 4.29 39.70
C LEU A 350 8.74 3.90 40.47
N LEU A 351 9.91 4.29 39.96
CA LEU A 351 11.22 3.93 40.51
C LEU A 351 11.74 4.90 41.59
N ALA A 352 11.03 5.99 41.89
CA ALA A 352 11.44 6.98 42.87
C ALA A 352 11.66 6.36 44.28
N GLN A 353 12.68 6.83 44.99
CA GLN A 353 12.98 6.45 46.37
C GLN A 353 13.23 7.70 47.24
N PRO A 354 12.50 7.92 48.34
CA PRO A 354 11.36 7.13 48.82
C PRO A 354 10.22 7.15 47.78
N SER A 355 9.40 6.09 47.77
CA SER A 355 8.39 5.98 46.71
C SER A 355 7.41 7.17 46.74
N ALA A 356 6.91 7.57 45.56
CA ALA A 356 6.14 8.81 45.38
C ALA A 356 4.64 8.68 45.71
N PHE A 357 4.13 7.45 45.92
CA PHE A 357 2.69 7.17 46.02
C PHE A 357 2.18 7.09 47.47
N SER A 358 1.15 7.83 47.86
CA SER A 358 0.60 7.74 49.22
C SER A 358 -0.22 6.46 49.49
N ASN A 359 -0.75 5.84 48.43
CA ASN A 359 -1.61 4.66 48.53
C ASN A 359 -1.51 3.78 47.26
N VAL A 360 -2.09 2.58 47.32
CA VAL A 360 -2.07 1.60 46.23
C VAL A 360 -2.82 2.09 44.98
N LEU A 361 -3.86 2.92 45.16
CA LEU A 361 -4.62 3.48 44.04
C LEU A 361 -3.75 4.41 43.19
N GLN A 362 -2.96 5.28 43.81
CA GLN A 362 -2.01 6.14 43.09
C GLN A 362 -0.91 5.34 42.38
N LEU A 363 -0.39 4.29 43.02
CA LEU A 363 0.62 3.43 42.42
C LEU A 363 0.06 2.73 41.17
N THR A 364 -1.12 2.11 41.30
CA THR A 364 -1.76 1.40 40.18
C THR A 364 -2.16 2.36 39.06
N ALA A 365 -2.59 3.59 39.37
CA ALA A 365 -2.88 4.60 38.36
C ALA A 365 -1.62 4.97 37.53
N CYS A 366 -0.48 5.21 38.19
CA CYS A 366 0.79 5.47 37.52
C CYS A 366 1.27 4.24 36.72
N ALA A 367 1.10 3.03 37.27
CA ALA A 367 1.37 1.79 36.54
C ALA A 367 0.54 1.68 35.26
N ASN A 368 -0.77 1.97 35.34
CA ASN A 368 -1.66 1.96 34.18
C ASN A 368 -1.23 2.98 33.11
N GLN A 369 -0.86 4.19 33.52
CA GLN A 369 -0.31 5.22 32.61
C GLN A 369 1.00 4.77 31.96
N ALA A 370 1.91 4.13 32.70
CA ALA A 370 3.16 3.60 32.16
C ALA A 370 2.91 2.49 31.11
N ILE A 371 1.93 1.62 31.36
CA ILE A 371 1.55 0.52 30.44
C ILE A 371 0.93 1.09 29.16
N GLN A 372 0.12 2.15 29.26
CA GLN A 372 -0.38 2.86 28.09
C GLN A 372 0.74 3.52 27.30
N ALA A 373 1.64 4.22 27.99
CA ALA A 373 2.77 4.91 27.38
C ALA A 373 3.78 3.93 26.74
N CYS A 374 3.84 2.67 27.18
CA CYS A 374 4.62 1.64 26.48
C CYS A 374 3.91 1.06 25.24
N GLY A 375 2.74 1.58 24.88
CA GLY A 375 2.02 1.27 23.65
C GLY A 375 0.88 0.25 23.80
N MET A 376 0.46 -0.11 25.02
CA MET A 376 -0.73 -0.95 25.22
C MET A 376 -1.99 -0.08 25.17
N GLN A 377 -3.04 -0.57 24.51
CA GLN A 377 -4.29 0.18 24.31
C GLN A 377 -5.38 -0.24 25.28
N ARG A 378 -5.51 -1.54 25.52
CA ARG A 378 -6.47 -2.10 26.47
C ARG A 378 -5.71 -2.69 27.64
N VAL A 379 -6.02 -2.25 28.85
CA VAL A 379 -5.31 -2.63 30.08
C VAL A 379 -6.32 -2.89 31.18
N LEU A 380 -6.09 -3.96 31.95
CA LEU A 380 -6.80 -4.26 33.19
C LEU A 380 -5.79 -4.67 34.26
N ILE A 381 -5.82 -3.98 35.40
CA ILE A 381 -5.01 -4.28 36.57
C ILE A 381 -5.92 -4.83 37.66
N LEU A 382 -5.69 -6.08 38.05
CA LEU A 382 -6.39 -6.75 39.13
C LEU A 382 -5.47 -6.92 40.33
N LEU A 383 -5.93 -6.61 41.54
CA LEU A 383 -5.25 -6.93 42.79
C LEU A 383 -5.82 -8.20 43.40
N ALA A 384 -4.92 -9.05 43.89
CA ALA A 384 -5.26 -10.23 44.66
C ALA A 384 -5.43 -9.88 46.14
N ASP A 385 -6.40 -10.52 46.79
CA ASP A 385 -6.55 -10.49 48.24
C ASP A 385 -5.48 -11.33 48.96
N ARG A 386 -5.46 -11.25 50.30
CA ARG A 386 -4.51 -11.98 51.15
C ARG A 386 -4.67 -13.50 51.13
N ASN A 387 -5.74 -14.06 50.58
CA ASN A 387 -5.91 -15.51 50.51
C ASN A 387 -5.94 -16.04 49.07
N HIS A 388 -5.73 -15.20 48.05
CA HIS A 388 -5.92 -15.55 46.63
C HIS A 388 -7.32 -16.12 46.33
N THR A 389 -8.32 -15.67 47.09
CA THR A 389 -9.73 -16.02 46.92
C THR A 389 -10.47 -15.02 46.03
N ARG A 390 -9.92 -13.81 45.83
CA ARG A 390 -10.55 -12.77 45.03
C ARG A 390 -9.53 -11.90 44.31
N LEU A 391 -9.79 -11.65 43.03
CA LEU A 391 -9.11 -10.64 42.22
C LEU A 391 -10.08 -9.49 41.96
N MET A 392 -9.70 -8.26 42.33
CA MET A 392 -10.53 -7.08 42.15
C MET A 392 -9.86 -6.08 41.21
N ALA A 393 -10.62 -5.55 40.26
CA ALA A 393 -10.14 -4.49 39.38
C ALA A 393 -9.75 -3.24 40.17
N GLN A 394 -8.60 -2.68 39.83
CA GLN A 394 -8.10 -1.41 40.37
C GLN A 394 -8.03 -0.34 39.29
N GLN A 395 -7.56 -0.70 38.10
CA GLN A 395 -7.43 0.20 36.97
C GLN A 395 -7.88 -0.53 35.72
N GLN A 396 -8.55 0.20 34.85
CA GLN A 396 -8.88 -0.24 33.51
C GLN A 396 -8.63 0.89 32.53
N SER A 397 -8.29 0.54 31.29
CA SER A 397 -8.24 1.51 30.20
C SER A 397 -8.48 0.85 28.87
N GLY A 398 -9.12 1.57 27.96
CA GLY A 398 -9.51 1.02 26.64
C GLY A 398 -10.54 -0.12 26.73
N LEU A 399 -11.16 -0.32 27.89
CA LEU A 399 -12.18 -1.33 28.16
C LEU A 399 -13.52 -0.67 28.46
N ASP A 400 -14.60 -1.46 28.44
CA ASP A 400 -15.91 -1.02 28.93
C ASP A 400 -15.82 -0.57 30.40
N LYS A 401 -16.55 0.48 30.77
CA LYS A 401 -16.61 1.01 32.14
C LYS A 401 -17.02 -0.06 33.15
N ALA A 402 -17.82 -1.05 32.74
CA ALA A 402 -18.18 -2.20 33.57
C ALA A 402 -16.96 -3.01 34.08
N ALA A 403 -15.81 -2.92 33.39
CA ALA A 403 -14.57 -3.58 33.82
C ALA A 403 -14.02 -3.03 35.14
N ALA A 404 -14.35 -1.79 35.52
CA ALA A 404 -13.86 -1.16 36.75
C ALA A 404 -14.40 -1.85 38.02
N SER A 405 -15.57 -2.49 37.95
CA SER A 405 -16.17 -3.24 39.06
C SER A 405 -15.95 -4.76 38.95
N LEU A 406 -15.05 -5.21 38.07
CA LEU A 406 -14.82 -6.64 37.87
C LEU A 406 -14.20 -7.29 39.13
N SER A 407 -14.84 -8.37 39.58
CA SER A 407 -14.33 -9.25 40.63
C SER A 407 -14.31 -10.68 40.12
N LEU A 408 -13.19 -11.37 40.25
CA LEU A 408 -13.01 -12.76 39.81
C LEU A 408 -12.64 -13.63 41.01
N ASP A 409 -13.17 -14.85 41.03
CA ASP A 409 -12.69 -15.92 41.90
C ASP A 409 -11.62 -16.73 41.15
N PRO A 410 -10.34 -16.67 41.57
CA PRO A 410 -9.27 -17.40 40.91
C PRO A 410 -9.48 -18.92 40.89
N GLN A 411 -10.22 -19.50 41.84
CA GLN A 411 -10.43 -20.95 41.93
C GLN A 411 -11.19 -21.51 40.72
N GLN A 412 -11.98 -20.67 40.04
CA GLN A 412 -12.76 -21.03 38.87
C GLN A 412 -11.94 -21.08 37.56
N SER A 413 -10.65 -20.72 37.59
CA SER A 413 -9.78 -20.74 36.41
C SER A 413 -8.41 -21.34 36.72
N GLN A 414 -8.05 -22.40 35.99
CA GLN A 414 -6.71 -23.01 36.11
C GLN A 414 -5.59 -22.02 35.75
N VAL A 415 -5.81 -21.15 34.77
CA VAL A 415 -4.84 -20.14 34.35
C VAL A 415 -4.62 -19.12 35.47
N LEU A 416 -5.68 -18.61 36.08
CA LEU A 416 -5.56 -17.65 37.19
C LEU A 416 -4.86 -18.26 38.40
N ARG A 417 -5.19 -19.52 38.78
CA ARG A 417 -4.49 -20.22 39.87
C ARG A 417 -2.99 -20.33 39.62
N ARG A 418 -2.59 -20.73 38.42
CA ARG A 418 -1.18 -20.88 38.05
C ARG A 418 -0.44 -19.55 38.03
N LEU A 419 -1.10 -18.49 37.55
CA LEU A 419 -0.55 -17.13 37.55
C LEU A 419 -0.41 -16.56 38.97
N LEU A 420 -1.25 -16.96 39.92
CA LEU A 420 -1.14 -16.53 41.32
C LEU A 420 -0.18 -17.38 42.16
N SER A 421 0.11 -18.62 41.75
CA SER A 421 1.03 -19.50 42.49
C SER A 421 2.49 -19.09 42.35
N ALA A 422 2.88 -18.56 41.19
CA ALA A 422 4.24 -18.10 40.94
C ALA A 422 4.26 -16.95 39.92
N PRO A 423 5.23 -16.01 40.02
CA PRO A 423 5.40 -14.97 39.02
C PRO A 423 5.62 -15.58 37.63
N ALA A 424 4.74 -15.26 36.68
CA ALA A 424 4.78 -15.79 35.32
C ALA A 424 4.22 -14.78 34.32
N GLN A 425 4.52 -15.01 33.05
CA GLN A 425 3.93 -14.29 31.93
C GLN A 425 3.34 -15.29 30.94
N LEU A 426 2.09 -15.06 30.56
CA LEU A 426 1.41 -15.80 29.51
C LEU A 426 1.18 -14.86 28.34
N LYS A 427 1.65 -15.26 27.15
CA LYS A 427 1.39 -14.58 25.88
C LYS A 427 0.43 -15.44 25.07
N LEU A 428 -0.77 -14.93 24.82
CA LEU A 428 -1.70 -15.52 23.86
C LEU A 428 -1.34 -15.09 22.44
N SER A 429 -1.35 -16.05 21.54
CA SER A 429 -1.18 -15.90 20.10
C SER A 429 -2.10 -16.87 19.37
N PRO A 430 -2.29 -16.71 18.04
CA PRO A 430 -3.07 -17.65 17.24
C PRO A 430 -2.61 -19.12 17.41
N ALA A 431 -1.33 -19.34 17.70
CA ALA A 431 -0.76 -20.67 17.89
C ALA A 431 -1.19 -21.38 19.18
N ASN A 432 -1.60 -20.65 20.23
CA ASN A 432 -1.90 -21.23 21.54
C ASN A 432 -3.26 -20.82 22.13
N ILE A 433 -3.97 -19.87 21.50
CA ILE A 433 -5.22 -19.35 22.07
C ILE A 433 -6.30 -20.42 22.24
N ALA A 434 -6.39 -21.39 21.32
CA ALA A 434 -7.36 -22.49 21.43
C ALA A 434 -7.21 -23.26 22.75
N GLN A 435 -5.97 -23.48 23.20
CA GLN A 435 -5.66 -24.18 24.44
C GLN A 435 -5.98 -23.33 25.68
N PHE A 436 -5.55 -22.06 25.69
CA PHE A 436 -5.63 -21.22 26.89
C PHE A 436 -6.97 -20.47 27.04
N SER A 437 -7.64 -20.14 25.94
CA SER A 437 -8.93 -19.46 25.98
C SER A 437 -9.95 -20.30 26.74
N ALA A 438 -10.03 -21.62 26.53
CA ALA A 438 -10.94 -22.49 27.28
C ALA A 438 -10.81 -22.37 28.81
N MET A 439 -9.61 -22.04 29.30
CA MET A 439 -9.31 -21.95 30.73
C MET A 439 -9.45 -20.53 31.32
N LEU A 440 -9.72 -19.51 30.50
CA LEU A 440 -9.97 -18.14 30.97
C LEU A 440 -11.44 -17.93 31.36
N PRO A 441 -11.72 -17.14 32.41
CA PRO A 441 -13.08 -16.72 32.75
C PRO A 441 -13.78 -16.00 31.58
N GLY A 442 -15.09 -16.25 31.41
CA GLY A 442 -15.88 -15.66 30.33
C GLY A 442 -15.89 -14.13 30.33
N SER A 443 -15.87 -13.51 31.52
CA SER A 443 -15.79 -12.05 31.68
C SER A 443 -14.47 -11.45 31.18
N LEU A 444 -13.35 -12.18 31.27
CA LEU A 444 -12.09 -11.73 30.69
C LEU A 444 -12.08 -11.90 29.17
N LYS A 445 -12.72 -12.95 28.63
CA LYS A 445 -12.87 -13.13 27.18
C LYS A 445 -13.70 -12.03 26.54
N SER A 446 -14.78 -11.60 27.20
CA SER A 446 -15.62 -10.52 26.68
C SER A 446 -14.87 -9.18 26.67
N LEU A 447 -14.00 -8.93 27.66
CA LEU A 447 -13.17 -7.73 27.72
C LEU A 447 -12.01 -7.74 26.70
N PHE A 448 -11.47 -8.92 26.40
CA PHE A 448 -10.36 -9.11 25.47
C PHE A 448 -10.71 -10.14 24.37
N PRO A 449 -11.54 -9.78 23.38
CA PRO A 449 -12.01 -10.69 22.32
C PRO A 449 -10.95 -10.93 21.21
N SER A 450 -9.66 -10.97 21.54
CA SER A 450 -8.57 -11.03 20.55
C SER A 450 -7.60 -12.19 20.76
N GLU A 451 -6.93 -12.57 19.67
CA GLU A 451 -5.94 -13.65 19.65
C GLU A 451 -4.58 -13.28 20.22
N HIS A 452 -4.38 -12.00 20.54
CA HIS A 452 -3.14 -11.44 21.06
C HIS A 452 -3.38 -10.75 22.39
N LEU A 453 -2.94 -11.37 23.49
CA LEU A 453 -3.10 -10.86 24.86
C LEU A 453 -1.87 -11.18 25.71
N LEU A 454 -1.39 -10.21 26.48
CA LEU A 454 -0.37 -10.41 27.50
C LEU A 454 -1.03 -10.48 28.87
N ILE A 455 -0.63 -11.48 29.64
CA ILE A 455 -1.03 -11.65 31.03
C ILE A 455 0.24 -11.77 31.87
N ARG A 456 0.43 -10.88 32.83
CA ARG A 456 1.61 -10.85 33.69
C ARG A 456 1.22 -10.89 35.15
N SER A 457 1.85 -11.78 35.90
CA SER A 457 1.81 -11.81 37.36
C SER A 457 2.92 -10.97 37.94
N ILE A 458 2.58 -10.14 38.92
CA ILE A 458 3.50 -9.25 39.61
C ILE A 458 3.54 -9.62 41.09
N ALA A 459 4.73 -9.90 41.60
CA ALA A 459 4.94 -10.29 42.98
C ALA A 459 5.61 -9.20 43.83
N SER A 460 5.27 -9.23 45.12
CA SER A 460 5.90 -8.46 46.17
C SER A 460 6.18 -9.42 47.34
N ASN A 461 7.41 -9.42 47.87
CA ASN A 461 7.84 -10.29 48.97
C ASN A 461 7.49 -11.79 48.75
N ASN A 462 7.90 -12.36 47.60
CA ASN A 462 7.64 -13.75 47.18
C ASN A 462 6.16 -14.14 47.02
N ARG A 463 5.24 -13.16 46.97
CA ARG A 463 3.82 -13.41 46.78
C ARG A 463 3.28 -12.62 45.59
N VAL A 464 2.52 -13.26 44.71
CA VAL A 464 1.81 -12.55 43.62
C VAL A 464 0.69 -11.72 44.21
N VAL A 465 0.73 -10.40 44.00
CA VAL A 465 -0.26 -9.45 44.54
C VAL A 465 -1.11 -8.82 43.45
N MET A 466 -0.69 -8.93 42.18
CA MET A 466 -1.33 -8.24 41.07
C MET A 466 -1.24 -9.07 39.78
N LEU A 467 -2.32 -9.07 39.00
CA LEU A 467 -2.35 -9.58 37.62
C LEU A 467 -2.65 -8.42 36.66
N ILE A 468 -1.87 -8.34 35.59
CA ILE A 468 -2.02 -7.31 34.57
C ILE A 468 -2.36 -7.99 33.25
N PHE A 469 -3.44 -7.55 32.62
CA PHE A 469 -3.88 -7.96 31.29
C PHE A 469 -3.72 -6.79 30.34
N ALA A 470 -3.06 -6.99 29.20
CA ALA A 470 -2.84 -5.92 28.24
C ALA A 470 -2.75 -6.40 26.78
N ASP A 471 -3.24 -5.59 25.85
CA ASP A 471 -3.03 -5.78 24.41
C ASP A 471 -2.96 -4.46 23.61
N GLN A 472 -2.77 -4.59 22.30
CA GLN A 472 -2.74 -3.48 21.34
C GLN A 472 -3.98 -3.44 20.43
N GLY A 473 -5.17 -3.52 21.02
CA GLY A 473 -6.43 -3.50 20.28
C GLY A 473 -6.63 -4.76 19.44
N GLY A 474 -6.10 -5.88 19.93
CA GLY A 474 -6.17 -7.19 19.27
C GLY A 474 -5.19 -7.42 18.12
N ARG A 475 -4.22 -6.52 17.92
CA ARG A 475 -3.13 -6.70 16.95
C ARG A 475 -1.98 -7.54 17.51
N ALA A 476 -1.19 -8.14 16.62
CA ALA A 476 0.04 -8.81 17.00
C ALA A 476 1.04 -7.83 17.65
N LEU A 477 1.65 -8.25 18.76
CA LEU A 477 2.62 -7.46 19.52
C LEU A 477 3.98 -7.48 18.82
N SER A 478 4.53 -6.30 18.52
CA SER A 478 5.90 -6.16 18.02
C SER A 478 6.95 -6.48 19.09
N ASP A 479 8.16 -6.84 18.68
CA ASP A 479 9.27 -7.11 19.61
C ASP A 479 9.59 -5.90 20.49
N ALA A 480 9.57 -4.70 19.91
CA ALA A 480 9.74 -3.45 20.65
C ALA A 480 8.63 -3.24 21.70
N GLY A 481 7.37 -3.53 21.34
CA GLY A 481 6.23 -3.45 22.26
C GLY A 481 6.35 -4.46 23.42
N MET A 482 6.81 -5.68 23.15
CA MET A 482 7.06 -6.69 24.18
C MET A 482 8.20 -6.29 25.12
N GLN A 483 9.30 -5.75 24.58
CA GLN A 483 10.41 -5.25 25.40
C GLN A 483 9.99 -4.06 26.28
N GLY A 484 9.22 -3.12 25.71
CA GLY A 484 8.66 -1.98 26.44
C GLY A 484 7.74 -2.42 27.58
N PHE A 485 6.85 -3.37 27.31
CA PHE A 485 5.98 -3.96 28.34
C PHE A 485 6.82 -4.64 29.44
N GLY A 486 7.81 -5.47 29.09
CA GLY A 486 8.67 -6.14 30.04
C GLY A 486 9.42 -5.18 30.97
N LYS A 487 10.01 -4.11 30.43
CA LYS A 487 10.67 -3.06 31.23
C LYS A 487 9.70 -2.33 32.14
N THR A 488 8.47 -2.08 31.67
CA THR A 488 7.42 -1.45 32.47
C THR A 488 7.01 -2.33 33.65
N MET A 489 6.85 -3.64 33.43
CA MET A 489 6.56 -4.60 34.51
C MET A 489 7.65 -4.61 35.58
N GLN A 490 8.93 -4.56 35.19
CA GLN A 490 10.05 -4.46 36.13
C GLN A 490 10.00 -3.17 36.98
N CYS A 491 9.59 -2.05 36.38
CA CYS A 491 9.41 -0.80 37.12
C CYS A 491 8.28 -0.93 38.15
N ILE A 492 7.17 -1.57 37.79
CA ILE A 492 6.03 -1.80 38.68
C ILE A 492 6.41 -2.76 39.82
N GLU A 493 7.11 -3.86 39.56
CA GLU A 493 7.62 -4.80 40.56
C GLU A 493 8.51 -4.09 41.61
N ARG A 494 9.43 -3.23 41.14
CA ARG A 494 10.29 -2.42 42.01
C ARG A 494 9.50 -1.38 42.80
N ALA A 495 8.53 -0.71 42.17
CA ALA A 495 7.66 0.27 42.82
C ALA A 495 6.86 -0.35 43.97
N LEU A 496 6.28 -1.53 43.76
CA LEU A 496 5.55 -2.28 44.78
C LEU A 496 6.45 -2.68 45.94
N THR A 497 7.68 -3.11 45.65
CA THR A 497 8.65 -3.47 46.69
C THR A 497 9.05 -2.25 47.52
N SER A 498 9.34 -1.11 46.89
CA SER A 498 9.65 0.14 47.60
C SER A 498 8.45 0.66 48.41
N PHE A 499 7.24 0.59 47.86
CA PHE A 499 6.01 0.99 48.53
C PHE A 499 5.73 0.14 49.77
N ALA A 500 5.89 -1.19 49.67
CA ALA A 500 5.67 -2.12 50.79
C ALA A 500 6.67 -1.89 51.95
N ASN A 501 7.87 -1.40 51.66
CA ASN A 501 8.92 -1.17 52.66
C ASN A 501 8.83 0.20 53.36
N ARG A 502 7.92 1.11 53.00
CA ARG A 502 7.84 2.44 53.64
C ARG A 502 7.38 2.45 55.09
N GLY A 503 6.67 1.40 55.51
CA GLY A 503 6.16 1.26 56.88
C GLY A 503 7.03 0.38 57.78
N ARG A 504 8.26 0.05 57.35
CA ARG A 504 9.24 -0.70 58.14
C ARG A 504 10.35 0.18 58.65
#